data_AF-M5BMG9-F1
#
_entry.id   AF-M5BMG9-F1
#
_cell.length_a   1.000
_cell.length_b   1.000
_cell.length_c   1.000
_cell.angle_alpha   90.00
_cell.angle_beta   90.00
_cell.angle_gamma   90.00
#
_symmetry.space_group_name_H-M   'P 1'
#
loop_
_entity.id
_entity.type
_entity.pdbx_description
1 polymer ?
#
loop_
_entity_poly.entity_id
_entity_poly.type
_entity_poly.pdbx_seq_one_letter_code
_entity_poly.pdbx_strand_id
1 'polypeptide(L)'
;MSEVLSLVAERLNGGLDTMRKNWIRFFAHLCLFLTIIQQPVPVTASAVILEGYIRVLEAEDQRDLVALYVSALGDNAVDRYAAYLASLPDDLPYDQRADALKLARQHNLVVERVAVATADLIAKKAIKELPPLRGPLPAPADMNEEATPIELRLVKSVEWLLFNQETWETAIYQSNAVLRYMLGMGRLHAARLLVSSLPDALTGSSANGELLGYARFFSVWDAPSALASIVSQNPGEDGTKSEQKAWEQEYKSVLDDYYDMALELLRVYWLGLEYSDSNERKREKVEQMRIRQIYVPEIVLALHRELYDSREVFPANLRRTLQLPNIIADSRYSIFRDFVSPDGNRMPEYLAGVREAGIAVLGAGVSDPVQAVVG
;
A
#
# COMPACT_ATOMS: atom_id res chain seq x y z
N MET A 1 -46.45 25.54 -7.70
CA MET A 1 -45.70 24.31 -7.35
C MET A 1 -44.22 24.47 -7.65
N SER A 2 -43.83 24.71 -8.92
CA SER A 2 -42.43 25.00 -9.29
C SER A 2 -41.78 26.11 -8.45
N GLU A 3 -42.43 27.27 -8.30
CA GLU A 3 -41.93 28.39 -7.49
C GLU A 3 -41.78 28.06 -5.99
N VAL A 4 -42.67 27.22 -5.45
CA VAL A 4 -42.63 26.81 -4.04
C VAL A 4 -41.43 25.88 -3.80
N LEU A 5 -41.17 24.94 -4.72
CA LEU A 5 -40.01 24.06 -4.63
C LEU A 5 -38.69 24.83 -4.76
N SER A 6 -38.64 25.83 -5.65
CA SER A 6 -37.46 26.70 -5.78
C SER A 6 -37.19 27.52 -4.52
N LEU A 7 -38.23 28.09 -3.91
CA LEU A 7 -38.11 28.84 -2.65
C LEU A 7 -37.67 27.95 -1.48
N VAL A 8 -38.16 26.71 -1.43
CA VAL A 8 -37.76 25.72 -0.43
C VAL A 8 -36.28 25.32 -0.62
N ALA A 9 -35.86 25.10 -1.86
CA ALA A 9 -34.46 24.81 -2.18
C ALA A 9 -33.53 25.97 -1.80
N GLU A 10 -33.94 27.22 -2.05
CA GLU A 10 -33.20 28.42 -1.67
C GLU A 10 -33.04 28.53 -0.14
N ARG A 11 -34.10 28.25 0.62
CA ARG A 11 -34.03 28.17 2.09
C ARG A 11 -33.11 27.06 2.59
N LEU A 12 -33.15 25.88 1.97
CA LEU A 12 -32.27 24.76 2.34
C LEU A 12 -30.80 25.06 2.07
N ASN A 13 -30.49 25.78 1.00
CA ASN A 13 -29.13 26.27 0.73
C ASN A 13 -28.65 27.29 1.78
N GLY A 14 -29.56 28.03 2.42
CA GLY A 14 -29.26 28.94 3.53
C GLY A 14 -28.99 28.25 4.87
N GLY A 15 -29.14 26.93 4.98
CA GLY A 15 -28.83 26.13 6.17
C GLY A 15 -29.99 25.24 6.64
N LEU A 16 -29.67 23.98 6.98
CA LEU A 16 -30.61 22.95 7.45
C LEU A 16 -31.36 23.34 8.72
N ASP A 17 -30.75 24.15 9.60
CA ASP A 17 -31.33 24.54 10.90
C ASP A 17 -32.60 25.39 10.79
N THR A 18 -32.87 25.96 9.61
CA THR A 18 -34.03 26.81 9.38
C THR A 18 -35.33 26.03 9.12
N MET A 19 -35.25 24.73 8.80
CA MET A 19 -36.39 23.96 8.33
C MET A 19 -36.54 22.63 9.07
N ARG A 20 -37.72 22.42 9.69
CA ARG A 20 -38.01 21.19 10.45
C ARG A 20 -37.93 19.95 9.54
N LYS A 21 -37.27 18.89 10.02
CA LYS A 21 -37.08 17.59 9.32
C LYS A 21 -38.33 17.07 8.61
N ASN A 22 -39.50 17.16 9.27
CA ASN A 22 -40.78 16.69 8.71
C ASN A 22 -41.17 17.41 7.40
N TRP A 23 -40.81 18.68 7.25
CA TRP A 23 -41.07 19.43 6.02
C TRP A 23 -40.12 19.00 4.90
N ILE A 24 -38.85 18.76 5.22
CA ILE A 24 -37.86 18.25 4.25
C ILE A 24 -38.33 16.88 3.73
N ARG A 25 -38.77 16.00 4.64
CA ARG A 25 -39.38 14.72 4.30
C ARG A 25 -40.58 14.89 3.37
N PHE A 26 -41.52 15.76 3.72
CA PHE A 26 -42.72 16.01 2.91
C PHE A 26 -42.34 16.46 1.48
N PHE A 27 -41.46 17.44 1.35
CA PHE A 27 -41.06 17.96 0.04
C PHE A 27 -40.26 16.94 -0.77
N ALA A 28 -39.42 16.11 -0.15
CA ALA A 28 -38.72 15.02 -0.84
C ALA A 28 -39.70 14.00 -1.44
N HIS A 29 -40.70 13.55 -0.66
CA HIS A 29 -41.72 12.63 -1.15
C HIS A 29 -42.60 13.29 -2.22
N LEU A 30 -42.91 14.59 -2.08
CA LEU A 30 -43.66 15.33 -3.07
C LEU A 30 -42.88 15.42 -4.40
N CYS A 31 -41.59 15.70 -4.37
CA CYS A 31 -40.72 15.69 -5.56
C CYS A 31 -40.79 14.33 -6.26
N LEU A 32 -40.58 13.22 -5.52
CA LEU A 32 -40.66 11.87 -6.07
C LEU A 32 -42.04 11.57 -6.67
N PHE A 33 -43.11 11.90 -5.95
CA PHE A 33 -44.47 11.68 -6.43
C PHE A 33 -44.75 12.44 -7.73
N LEU A 34 -44.37 13.72 -7.80
CA LEU A 34 -44.52 14.55 -9.00
C LEU A 34 -43.74 13.98 -10.19
N THR A 35 -42.53 13.45 -9.96
CA THR A 35 -41.74 12.77 -10.99
C THR A 35 -42.44 11.50 -11.48
N ILE A 36 -43.01 10.69 -10.59
CA ILE A 36 -43.74 9.46 -10.94
C ILE A 36 -44.96 9.78 -11.81
N ILE A 37 -45.71 10.84 -11.50
CA ILE A 37 -46.87 11.28 -12.30
C ILE A 37 -46.48 12.14 -13.52
N GLN A 38 -45.19 12.18 -13.89
CA GLN A 38 -44.63 12.91 -15.03
C GLN A 38 -44.96 14.41 -15.05
N GLN A 39 -45.08 15.03 -13.88
CA GLN A 39 -45.24 16.48 -13.77
C GLN A 39 -43.87 17.16 -13.82
N PRO A 40 -43.75 18.35 -14.44
CA PRO A 40 -42.49 19.07 -14.53
C PRO A 40 -42.06 19.56 -13.14
N VAL A 41 -40.94 19.03 -12.66
CA VAL A 41 -40.29 19.44 -11.42
C VAL A 41 -38.95 20.10 -11.78
N PRO A 42 -38.61 21.27 -11.22
CA PRO A 42 -37.28 21.86 -11.42
C PRO A 42 -36.19 20.91 -10.92
N VAL A 43 -35.33 20.45 -11.84
CA VAL A 43 -34.30 19.44 -11.56
C VAL A 43 -33.35 19.91 -10.45
N THR A 44 -32.96 21.18 -10.47
CA THR A 44 -32.09 21.80 -9.46
C THR A 44 -32.75 21.85 -8.08
N ALA A 45 -34.02 22.26 -8.00
CA ALA A 45 -34.74 22.31 -6.72
C ALA A 45 -35.00 20.92 -6.15
N SER A 46 -35.36 19.96 -7.00
CA SER A 46 -35.54 18.56 -6.61
C SER A 46 -34.26 17.96 -6.03
N ALA A 47 -33.12 18.19 -6.70
CA ALA A 47 -31.82 17.73 -6.23
C ALA A 47 -31.48 18.30 -4.84
N VAL A 48 -31.63 19.62 -4.64
CA VAL A 48 -31.35 20.27 -3.35
C VAL A 48 -32.25 19.73 -2.23
N ILE A 49 -33.54 19.50 -2.51
CA ILE A 49 -34.49 18.97 -1.53
C ILE A 49 -34.15 17.50 -1.17
N LEU A 50 -33.88 16.67 -2.18
CA LEU A 50 -33.48 15.27 -1.97
C LEU A 50 -32.15 15.18 -1.22
N GLU A 51 -31.16 16.01 -1.55
CA GLU A 51 -29.89 16.09 -0.82
C GLU A 51 -30.09 16.52 0.64
N GLY A 52 -30.98 17.50 0.88
CA GLY A 52 -31.34 17.90 2.23
C GLY A 52 -31.97 16.77 3.02
N TYR A 53 -32.82 15.95 2.38
CA TYR A 53 -33.42 14.79 3.03
C TYR A 53 -32.43 13.65 3.27
N ILE A 54 -31.51 13.39 2.34
CA ILE A 54 -30.43 12.41 2.51
C ILE A 54 -29.59 12.77 3.73
N ARG A 55 -29.19 14.03 3.91
CA ARG A 55 -28.47 14.46 5.12
C ARG A 55 -29.24 14.20 6.42
N VAL A 56 -30.57 14.30 6.39
CA VAL A 56 -31.42 13.95 7.55
C VAL A 56 -31.41 12.44 7.79
N LEU A 57 -31.49 11.63 6.74
CA LEU A 57 -31.43 10.16 6.83
C LEU A 57 -30.06 9.65 7.32
N GLU A 58 -28.98 10.29 6.87
CA GLU A 58 -27.61 10.04 7.33
C GLU A 58 -27.48 10.30 8.83
N ALA A 59 -28.04 11.42 9.32
CA ALA A 59 -28.05 11.75 10.75
C ALA A 59 -28.91 10.81 11.60
N GLU A 60 -29.79 10.02 10.97
CA GLU A 60 -30.66 9.02 11.62
C GLU A 60 -30.19 7.57 11.38
N ASP A 61 -28.99 7.38 10.78
CA ASP A 61 -28.39 6.09 10.42
C ASP A 61 -29.31 5.15 9.60
N GLN A 62 -30.20 5.74 8.77
CA GLN A 62 -31.16 4.99 7.94
C GLN A 62 -30.56 4.60 6.57
N ARG A 63 -29.58 3.69 6.58
CA ARG A 63 -28.74 3.34 5.43
C ARG A 63 -29.51 2.86 4.19
N ASP A 64 -30.50 1.99 4.39
CA ASP A 64 -31.35 1.45 3.32
C ASP A 64 -32.09 2.56 2.57
N LEU A 65 -32.60 3.54 3.32
CA LEU A 65 -33.30 4.68 2.76
C LEU A 65 -32.33 5.63 2.05
N VAL A 66 -31.11 5.83 2.56
CA VAL A 66 -30.12 6.67 1.88
C VAL A 66 -29.89 6.18 0.44
N ALA A 67 -29.69 4.87 0.22
CA ALA A 67 -29.48 4.35 -1.12
C ALA A 67 -30.69 4.58 -2.06
N LEU A 68 -31.91 4.36 -1.55
CA LEU A 68 -33.15 4.59 -2.30
C LEU A 68 -33.27 6.05 -2.75
N TYR A 69 -33.09 7.01 -1.84
CA TYR A 69 -33.21 8.43 -2.17
C TYR A 69 -32.07 8.91 -3.05
N VAL A 70 -30.87 8.33 -2.90
CA VAL A 70 -29.75 8.64 -3.78
C VAL A 70 -29.97 8.16 -5.20
N SER A 71 -30.55 6.99 -5.43
CA SER A 71 -30.89 6.54 -6.80
C SER A 71 -31.85 7.48 -7.55
N ALA A 72 -32.63 8.29 -6.83
CA ALA A 72 -33.55 9.24 -7.42
C ALA A 72 -32.89 10.56 -7.88
N LEU A 73 -31.60 10.78 -7.56
CA LEU A 73 -30.85 12.00 -7.94
C LEU A 73 -30.36 12.01 -9.39
N GLY A 74 -30.59 10.96 -10.17
CA GLY A 74 -30.15 10.87 -11.56
C GLY A 74 -28.62 10.91 -11.68
N ASP A 75 -28.10 11.88 -12.44
CA ASP A 75 -26.68 11.93 -12.82
C ASP A 75 -25.71 12.07 -11.62
N ASN A 76 -26.13 12.75 -10.55
CA ASN A 76 -25.31 12.95 -9.34
C ASN A 76 -25.39 11.79 -8.33
N ALA A 77 -26.19 10.75 -8.60
CA ALA A 77 -26.46 9.69 -7.64
C ALA A 77 -25.18 8.95 -7.21
N VAL A 78 -24.29 8.64 -8.15
CA VAL A 78 -23.03 7.92 -7.86
C VAL A 78 -22.14 8.74 -6.92
N ASP A 79 -21.89 10.01 -7.25
CA ASP A 79 -21.00 10.86 -6.48
C ASP A 79 -21.53 11.14 -5.07
N ARG A 80 -22.86 11.29 -4.93
CA ARG A 80 -23.51 11.48 -3.63
C ARG A 80 -23.48 10.21 -2.80
N TYR A 81 -23.74 9.05 -3.40
CA TYR A 81 -23.65 7.79 -2.66
C TYR A 81 -22.22 7.51 -2.22
N ALA A 82 -21.24 7.75 -3.11
CA ALA A 82 -19.82 7.63 -2.77
C ALA A 82 -19.39 8.58 -1.64
N ALA A 83 -19.87 9.82 -1.65
CA ALA A 83 -19.61 10.78 -0.57
C ALA A 83 -20.19 10.32 0.77
N TYR A 84 -21.36 9.67 0.76
CA TYR A 84 -21.97 9.04 1.93
C TYR A 84 -21.14 7.84 2.41
N LEU A 85 -20.77 6.91 1.52
CA LEU A 85 -19.94 5.76 1.89
C LEU A 85 -18.59 6.20 2.48
N ALA A 86 -18.02 7.30 1.97
CA ALA A 86 -16.79 7.90 2.46
C ALA A 86 -16.95 8.77 3.73
N SER A 87 -18.18 8.99 4.22
CA SER A 87 -18.43 9.63 5.52
C SER A 87 -18.75 8.61 6.62
N LEU A 88 -18.89 7.33 6.26
CA LEU A 88 -19.08 6.25 7.23
C LEU A 88 -17.86 6.12 8.15
N PRO A 89 -18.06 5.62 9.39
CA PRO A 89 -16.97 5.39 10.34
C PRO A 89 -15.86 4.48 9.77
N ASP A 90 -14.60 4.79 10.06
CA ASP A 90 -13.46 4.00 9.55
C ASP A 90 -13.40 2.58 10.13
N ASP A 91 -13.99 2.36 11.31
CA ASP A 91 -14.07 1.08 12.00
C ASP A 91 -15.21 0.18 11.48
N LEU A 92 -15.93 0.63 10.43
CA LEU A 92 -17.00 -0.14 9.82
C LEU A 92 -16.49 -1.52 9.36
N PRO A 93 -17.10 -2.63 9.81
CA PRO A 93 -16.69 -3.98 9.42
C PRO A 93 -16.75 -4.21 7.91
N TYR A 94 -15.90 -5.11 7.43
CA TYR A 94 -15.83 -5.48 6.00
C TYR A 94 -17.20 -5.90 5.43
N ASP A 95 -17.96 -6.70 6.18
CA ASP A 95 -19.30 -7.16 5.77
C ASP A 95 -20.29 -6.01 5.59
N GLN A 96 -20.25 -4.99 6.45
CA GLN A 96 -21.15 -3.85 6.35
C GLN A 96 -20.81 -2.95 5.15
N ARG A 97 -19.52 -2.89 4.75
CA ARG A 97 -19.11 -2.20 3.51
C ARG A 97 -19.58 -2.96 2.27
N ALA A 98 -19.47 -4.29 2.29
CA ALA A 98 -20.04 -5.14 1.25
C ALA A 98 -21.55 -4.94 1.11
N ASP A 99 -22.27 -4.91 2.24
CA ASP A 99 -23.72 -4.74 2.24
C ASP A 99 -24.15 -3.36 1.72
N ALA A 100 -23.40 -2.31 2.01
CA ALA A 100 -23.64 -0.99 1.44
C ALA A 100 -23.47 -0.97 -0.10
N LEU A 101 -22.46 -1.67 -0.64
CA LEU A 101 -22.32 -1.81 -2.10
C LEU A 101 -23.43 -2.68 -2.72
N LYS A 102 -23.87 -3.75 -2.03
CA LYS A 102 -25.00 -4.57 -2.48
C LYS A 102 -26.29 -3.75 -2.53
N LEU A 103 -26.50 -2.87 -1.56
CA LEU A 103 -27.64 -1.96 -1.51
C LEU A 103 -27.63 -0.99 -2.70
N ALA A 104 -26.46 -0.48 -3.08
CA ALA A 104 -26.31 0.31 -4.31
C ALA A 104 -26.86 -0.43 -5.54
N ARG A 105 -26.52 -1.72 -5.67
CA ARG A 105 -27.00 -2.59 -6.76
C ARG A 105 -28.52 -2.75 -6.73
N GLN A 106 -29.13 -2.92 -5.56
CA GLN A 106 -30.58 -3.07 -5.41
C GLN A 106 -31.35 -1.84 -5.88
N HIS A 107 -30.73 -0.66 -5.79
CA HIS A 107 -31.30 0.61 -6.22
C HIS A 107 -30.82 1.06 -7.61
N ASN A 108 -30.34 0.12 -8.45
CA ASN A 108 -29.89 0.38 -9.83
C ASN A 108 -28.71 1.35 -9.95
N LEU A 109 -27.89 1.49 -8.90
CA LEU A 109 -26.61 2.19 -9.00
C LEU A 109 -25.54 1.25 -9.55
N VAL A 110 -24.65 1.81 -10.38
CA VAL A 110 -23.50 1.10 -10.94
C VAL A 110 -22.46 0.93 -9.84
N VAL A 111 -22.37 -0.29 -9.30
CA VAL A 111 -21.55 -0.62 -8.12
C VAL A 111 -20.08 -0.30 -8.34
N GLU A 112 -19.58 -0.55 -9.55
CA GLU A 112 -18.20 -0.34 -9.95
C GLU A 112 -17.85 1.15 -9.87
N ARG A 113 -18.72 2.00 -10.42
CA ARG A 113 -18.54 3.47 -10.37
C ARG A 113 -18.63 3.99 -8.95
N VAL A 114 -19.55 3.46 -8.14
CA VAL A 114 -19.69 3.82 -6.72
C VAL A 114 -18.43 3.43 -5.94
N ALA A 115 -17.93 2.21 -6.11
CA ALA A 115 -16.73 1.72 -5.44
C ALA A 115 -15.50 2.56 -5.79
N VAL A 116 -15.29 2.81 -7.09
CA VAL A 116 -14.19 3.67 -7.58
C VAL A 116 -14.30 5.08 -7.02
N ALA A 117 -15.47 5.72 -7.11
CA ALA A 117 -15.67 7.07 -6.60
C ALA A 117 -15.47 7.15 -5.08
N THR A 118 -15.90 6.14 -4.33
CA THR A 118 -15.74 6.06 -2.87
C THR A 118 -14.27 5.95 -2.50
N ALA A 119 -13.54 5.01 -3.12
CA ALA A 119 -12.11 4.81 -2.90
C ALA A 119 -11.32 6.08 -3.22
N ASP A 120 -11.58 6.70 -4.37
CA ASP A 120 -10.94 7.96 -4.79
C ASP A 120 -11.18 9.11 -3.81
N LEU A 121 -12.41 9.22 -3.28
CA LEU A 121 -12.79 10.31 -2.40
C LEU A 121 -12.14 10.17 -1.01
N ILE A 122 -12.09 8.94 -0.48
CA ILE A 122 -11.38 8.63 0.76
C ILE A 122 -9.88 8.89 0.58
N ALA A 123 -9.28 8.38 -0.51
CA ALA A 123 -7.86 8.56 -0.79
C ALA A 123 -7.48 10.05 -0.93
N LYS A 124 -8.28 10.83 -1.68
CA LYS A 124 -8.06 12.29 -1.84
C LYS A 124 -8.15 13.06 -0.53
N LYS A 125 -9.05 12.66 0.39
CA LYS A 125 -9.14 13.28 1.72
C LYS A 125 -7.92 12.92 2.56
N ALA A 126 -7.57 11.64 2.64
CA ALA A 126 -6.42 11.18 3.42
C ALA A 126 -5.11 11.82 2.93
N ILE A 127 -4.86 11.83 1.61
CA ILE A 127 -3.64 12.41 1.02
C ILE A 127 -3.51 13.92 1.29
N LYS A 128 -4.62 14.65 1.48
CA LYS A 128 -4.58 16.09 1.84
C LYS A 128 -4.13 16.32 3.29
N GLU A 129 -4.43 15.39 4.18
CA GLU A 129 -4.07 15.47 5.59
C GLU A 129 -2.67 14.90 5.84
N LEU A 130 -2.26 13.95 5.01
CA LEU A 130 -0.96 13.31 5.07
C LEU A 130 0.18 14.25 4.61
N PRO A 131 1.39 14.11 5.19
CA PRO A 131 2.54 14.90 4.78
C PRO A 131 2.93 14.59 3.33
N PRO A 132 3.43 15.59 2.57
CA PRO A 132 3.90 15.35 1.21
C PRO A 132 5.14 14.44 1.23
N LEU A 133 5.26 13.56 0.23
CA LEU A 133 6.40 12.66 0.05
C LEU A 133 7.65 13.44 -0.40
N ARG A 134 8.29 14.14 0.55
CA ARG A 134 9.48 14.98 0.35
C ARG A 134 10.29 15.03 1.65
N GLY A 135 11.52 15.53 1.55
CA GLY A 135 12.43 15.67 2.68
C GLY A 135 13.42 14.50 2.76
N PRO A 136 14.16 14.39 3.88
CA PRO A 136 15.21 13.39 4.02
C PRO A 136 14.63 11.97 3.94
N LEU A 137 15.45 11.00 3.52
CA LEU A 137 15.10 9.59 3.58
C LEU A 137 14.88 9.17 5.06
N PRO A 138 13.84 8.37 5.35
CA PRO A 138 13.60 7.82 6.69
C PRO A 138 14.76 6.93 7.15
N ALA A 139 15.11 7.01 8.43
CA ALA A 139 16.11 6.13 9.02
C ALA A 139 15.46 4.78 9.43
N PRO A 140 16.21 3.67 9.45
CA PRO A 140 15.66 2.35 9.81
C PRO A 140 14.97 2.30 11.18
N ALA A 141 15.43 3.10 12.14
CA ALA A 141 14.84 3.17 13.48
C ALA A 141 13.38 3.66 13.48
N ASP A 142 13.02 4.51 12.52
CA ASP A 142 11.69 5.14 12.44
C ASP A 142 10.69 4.28 11.63
N MET A 143 11.15 3.19 11.01
CA MET A 143 10.34 2.40 10.07
C MET A 143 9.33 1.46 10.75
N ASN A 144 9.46 1.24 12.05
CA ASN A 144 8.63 0.32 12.84
C ASN A 144 7.49 1.00 13.60
N GLU A 145 7.18 2.26 13.28
CA GLU A 145 6.06 2.96 13.88
C GLU A 145 4.71 2.37 13.49
N GLU A 146 3.77 2.37 14.44
CA GLU A 146 2.39 1.94 14.21
C GLU A 146 1.68 2.86 13.21
N ALA A 147 0.76 2.30 12.43
CA ALA A 147 0.00 3.05 11.44
C ALA A 147 -0.93 4.07 12.11
N THR A 148 -0.88 5.31 11.65
CA THR A 148 -1.79 6.36 12.13
C THR A 148 -3.22 6.10 11.61
N PRO A 149 -4.25 6.68 12.26
CA PRO A 149 -5.63 6.53 11.79
C PRO A 149 -5.84 7.00 10.35
N ILE A 150 -5.13 8.04 9.91
CA ILE A 150 -5.22 8.59 8.55
C ILE A 150 -4.60 7.62 7.53
N GLU A 151 -3.48 6.97 7.89
CA GLU A 151 -2.85 5.94 7.06
C GLU A 151 -3.74 4.71 6.92
N LEU A 152 -4.35 4.26 8.03
CA LEU A 152 -5.31 3.16 8.01
C LEU A 152 -6.53 3.50 7.14
N ARG A 153 -7.02 4.74 7.18
CA ARG A 153 -8.09 5.21 6.30
C ARG A 153 -7.68 5.14 4.81
N LEU A 154 -6.43 5.49 4.49
CA LEU A 154 -5.91 5.36 3.13
C LEU A 154 -5.78 3.90 2.70
N VAL A 155 -5.32 3.00 3.58
CA VAL A 155 -5.28 1.55 3.29
C VAL A 155 -6.69 1.01 3.04
N LYS A 156 -7.65 1.37 3.90
CA LYS A 156 -9.05 0.95 3.79
C LYS A 156 -9.76 1.50 2.55
N SER A 157 -9.26 2.55 1.92
CA SER A 157 -9.86 3.06 0.68
C SER A 157 -9.80 2.03 -0.44
N VAL A 158 -8.72 1.22 -0.49
CA VAL A 158 -8.52 0.18 -1.49
C VAL A 158 -9.51 -0.98 -1.30
N GLU A 159 -9.90 -1.28 -0.06
CA GLU A 159 -10.82 -2.40 0.23
C GLU A 159 -12.16 -2.27 -0.51
N TRP A 160 -12.63 -1.04 -0.75
CA TRP A 160 -13.84 -0.77 -1.54
C TRP A 160 -13.77 -1.30 -2.97
N LEU A 161 -12.57 -1.45 -3.53
CA LEU A 161 -12.34 -1.94 -4.89
C LEU A 161 -12.19 -3.46 -4.98
N LEU A 162 -12.06 -4.14 -3.84
CA LEU A 162 -11.80 -5.58 -3.80
C LEU A 162 -13.08 -6.41 -3.91
N PHE A 163 -14.25 -5.80 -3.66
CA PHE A 163 -15.55 -6.47 -3.69
C PHE A 163 -15.99 -6.94 -5.08
N ASN A 164 -15.54 -6.29 -6.16
CA ASN A 164 -15.86 -6.69 -7.53
C ASN A 164 -14.58 -6.90 -8.36
N GLN A 165 -14.57 -7.96 -9.17
CA GLN A 165 -13.47 -8.25 -10.09
C GLN A 165 -13.31 -7.18 -11.17
N GLU A 166 -14.40 -6.52 -11.57
CA GLU A 166 -14.36 -5.44 -12.57
C GLU A 166 -13.56 -4.22 -12.09
N THR A 167 -13.40 -4.03 -10.77
CA THR A 167 -12.63 -2.92 -10.19
C THR A 167 -11.19 -3.29 -9.86
N TRP A 168 -10.75 -4.52 -10.14
CA TRP A 168 -9.41 -5.01 -9.78
C TRP A 168 -8.27 -4.26 -10.47
N GLU A 169 -8.44 -3.82 -11.72
CA GLU A 169 -7.45 -2.99 -12.41
C GLU A 169 -7.22 -1.67 -11.65
N THR A 170 -8.31 -1.02 -11.23
CA THR A 170 -8.24 0.19 -10.41
C THR A 170 -7.68 -0.09 -9.02
N ALA A 171 -8.01 -1.24 -8.43
CA ALA A 171 -7.46 -1.67 -7.15
C ALA A 171 -5.94 -1.82 -7.20
N ILE A 172 -5.40 -2.43 -8.26
CA ILE A 172 -3.95 -2.56 -8.47
C ILE A 172 -3.31 -1.18 -8.60
N TYR A 173 -3.87 -0.31 -9.44
CA TYR A 173 -3.33 1.04 -9.63
C TYR A 173 -3.32 1.87 -8.33
N GLN A 174 -4.44 1.89 -7.59
CA GLN A 174 -4.50 2.60 -6.31
C GLN A 174 -3.60 1.95 -5.25
N SER A 175 -3.52 0.62 -5.20
CA SER A 175 -2.62 -0.08 -4.25
C SER A 175 -1.17 0.31 -4.49
N ASN A 176 -0.71 0.32 -5.74
CA ASN A 176 0.65 0.74 -6.06
C ASN A 176 0.90 2.18 -5.63
N ALA A 177 -0.04 3.10 -5.88
CA ALA A 177 0.10 4.49 -5.46
C ALA A 177 0.19 4.64 -3.92
N VAL A 178 -0.65 3.91 -3.17
CA VAL A 178 -0.61 3.91 -1.70
C VAL A 178 0.68 3.28 -1.18
N LEU A 179 1.11 2.14 -1.73
CA LEU A 179 2.35 1.47 -1.33
C LEU A 179 3.58 2.34 -1.62
N ARG A 180 3.63 3.01 -2.78
CA ARG A 180 4.71 3.96 -3.08
C ARG A 180 4.80 5.07 -2.04
N TYR A 181 3.65 5.64 -1.67
CA TYR A 181 3.57 6.68 -0.66
C TYR A 181 4.04 6.16 0.72
N MET A 182 3.47 5.07 1.21
CA MET A 182 3.78 4.52 2.53
C MET A 182 5.25 4.12 2.65
N LEU A 183 5.77 3.37 1.68
CA LEU A 183 7.16 2.93 1.68
C LEU A 183 8.11 4.11 1.49
N GLY A 184 7.78 5.09 0.65
CA GLY A 184 8.59 6.29 0.48
C GLY A 184 8.65 7.17 1.74
N MET A 185 7.66 7.07 2.64
CA MET A 185 7.63 7.72 3.95
C MET A 185 8.23 6.85 5.08
N GLY A 186 8.65 5.61 4.79
CA GLY A 186 9.18 4.70 5.80
C GLY A 186 8.11 3.93 6.60
N ARG A 187 6.84 4.00 6.22
CA ARG A 187 5.69 3.48 6.99
C ARG A 187 5.45 2.00 6.68
N LEU A 188 6.35 1.13 7.13
CA LEU A 188 6.32 -0.31 6.83
C LEU A 188 5.06 -1.00 7.34
N HIS A 189 4.61 -0.67 8.55
CA HIS A 189 3.43 -1.31 9.15
C HIS A 189 2.18 -1.05 8.31
N ALA A 190 1.93 0.20 7.91
CA ALA A 190 0.79 0.56 7.06
C ALA A 190 0.86 -0.10 5.68
N ALA A 191 2.04 -0.11 5.05
CA ALA A 191 2.24 -0.78 3.78
C ALA A 191 1.99 -2.30 3.85
N ARG A 192 2.43 -2.94 4.95
CA ARG A 192 2.21 -4.36 5.20
C ARG A 192 0.74 -4.70 5.35
N LEU A 193 -0.01 -3.90 6.11
CA LEU A 193 -1.45 -4.08 6.26
C LEU A 193 -2.14 -4.08 4.90
N LEU A 194 -1.78 -3.14 4.02
CA LEU A 194 -2.32 -3.11 2.67
C LEU A 194 -1.98 -4.38 1.89
N VAL A 195 -0.70 -4.78 1.79
CA VAL A 195 -0.31 -6.00 1.07
C VAL A 195 -1.03 -7.24 1.60
N SER A 196 -1.17 -7.38 2.92
CA SER A 196 -1.86 -8.52 3.55
C SER A 196 -3.36 -8.54 3.32
N SER A 197 -3.97 -7.40 3.00
CA SER A 197 -5.41 -7.28 2.72
C SER A 197 -5.77 -7.64 1.28
N LEU A 198 -4.78 -7.70 0.38
CA LEU A 198 -5.01 -7.92 -1.05
C LEU A 198 -5.16 -9.42 -1.37
N PRO A 199 -6.14 -9.82 -2.20
CA PRO A 199 -6.27 -11.19 -2.66
C PRO A 199 -5.04 -11.67 -3.45
N ASP A 200 -4.64 -12.93 -3.25
CA ASP A 200 -3.51 -13.56 -3.96
C ASP A 200 -3.66 -13.51 -5.49
N ALA A 201 -4.89 -13.49 -5.99
CA ALA A 201 -5.17 -13.34 -7.42
C ALA A 201 -4.59 -12.02 -7.97
N LEU A 202 -4.59 -10.94 -7.18
CA LEU A 202 -4.04 -9.64 -7.61
C LEU A 202 -2.52 -9.62 -7.61
N THR A 203 -1.90 -10.28 -6.62
CA THR A 203 -0.43 -10.35 -6.52
C THR A 203 0.16 -11.31 -7.55
N GLY A 204 -0.56 -12.38 -7.92
CA GLY A 204 -0.12 -13.37 -8.91
C GLY A 204 -0.43 -13.04 -10.38
N SER A 205 -1.40 -12.16 -10.67
CA SER A 205 -1.87 -11.87 -12.04
C SER A 205 -0.85 -11.12 -12.93
N SER A 206 0.24 -10.61 -12.37
CA SER A 206 1.28 -9.94 -13.14
C SER A 206 2.62 -10.53 -12.80
N ALA A 207 3.13 -11.40 -13.67
CA ALA A 207 4.42 -12.07 -13.49
C ALA A 207 5.60 -11.11 -13.24
N ASN A 208 5.41 -9.80 -13.47
CA ASN A 208 6.37 -8.73 -13.17
C ASN A 208 5.71 -7.42 -12.66
N GLY A 209 4.51 -7.47 -12.07
CA GLY A 209 3.87 -6.24 -11.60
C GLY A 209 4.47 -5.70 -10.31
N GLU A 210 4.32 -4.39 -10.12
CA GLU A 210 4.84 -3.68 -8.94
C GLU A 210 4.34 -4.30 -7.62
N LEU A 211 3.08 -4.75 -7.59
CA LEU A 211 2.45 -5.36 -6.44
C LEU A 211 3.12 -6.68 -6.01
N LEU A 212 3.48 -7.54 -6.96
CA LEU A 212 4.26 -8.75 -6.68
C LEU A 212 5.64 -8.39 -6.12
N GLY A 213 6.24 -7.31 -6.64
CA GLY A 213 7.48 -6.76 -6.11
C GLY A 213 7.38 -6.37 -4.64
N TYR A 214 6.29 -5.72 -4.23
CA TYR A 214 6.07 -5.37 -2.81
C TYR A 214 5.87 -6.60 -1.92
N ALA A 215 5.14 -7.61 -2.38
CA ALA A 215 4.98 -8.86 -1.62
C ALA A 215 6.34 -9.55 -1.40
N ARG A 216 7.15 -9.67 -2.45
CA ARG A 216 8.52 -10.22 -2.38
C ARG A 216 9.44 -9.39 -1.48
N PHE A 217 9.32 -8.07 -1.54
CA PHE A 217 10.06 -7.15 -0.67
C PHE A 217 9.84 -7.47 0.81
N PHE A 218 8.58 -7.65 1.24
CA PHE A 218 8.30 -7.95 2.64
C PHE A 218 8.89 -9.31 3.08
N SER A 219 8.85 -10.33 2.22
CA SER A 219 9.51 -11.61 2.51
C SER A 219 11.03 -11.46 2.70
N VAL A 220 11.69 -10.64 1.86
CA VAL A 220 13.13 -10.34 1.99
C VAL A 220 13.41 -9.50 3.23
N TRP A 221 12.54 -8.54 3.56
CA TRP A 221 12.70 -7.65 4.70
C TRP A 221 12.58 -8.36 6.06
N ASP A 222 11.71 -9.37 6.15
CA ASP A 222 11.47 -10.10 7.40
C ASP A 222 12.50 -11.21 7.66
N ALA A 223 13.19 -11.67 6.62
CA ALA A 223 14.13 -12.79 6.70
C ALA A 223 15.25 -12.62 7.73
N PRO A 224 15.90 -11.44 7.91
CA PRO A 224 16.89 -11.26 8.96
C PRO A 224 16.34 -11.48 10.38
N SER A 225 15.08 -11.11 10.64
CA SER A 225 14.46 -11.34 11.95
C SER A 225 14.18 -12.83 12.18
N ALA A 226 13.76 -13.54 11.13
CA ALA A 226 13.60 -15.00 11.18
C ALA A 226 14.95 -15.71 11.41
N LEU A 227 16.01 -15.29 10.71
CA LEU A 227 17.36 -15.80 10.89
C LEU A 227 17.88 -15.55 12.30
N ALA A 228 17.72 -14.34 12.84
CA ALA A 228 18.13 -14.02 14.21
C ALA A 228 17.47 -14.93 15.26
N SER A 229 16.19 -15.27 15.06
CA SER A 229 15.49 -16.25 15.91
C SER A 229 16.14 -17.64 15.84
N ILE A 230 16.50 -18.12 14.64
CA ILE A 230 17.18 -19.42 14.46
C ILE A 230 18.58 -19.39 15.08
N VAL A 231 19.36 -18.34 14.83
CA VAL A 231 20.71 -18.19 15.39
C VAL A 231 20.68 -18.20 16.92
N SER A 232 19.66 -17.57 17.54
CA SER A 232 19.49 -17.57 19.00
C SER A 232 19.21 -18.94 19.61
N GLN A 233 18.76 -19.92 18.80
CA GLN A 233 18.47 -21.29 19.22
C GLN A 233 19.66 -22.24 19.03
N ASN A 234 20.87 -21.71 18.78
CA ASN A 234 22.08 -22.52 18.64
C ASN A 234 22.29 -23.39 19.91
N PRO A 235 22.34 -24.73 19.77
CA PRO A 235 22.51 -25.65 20.91
C PRO A 235 23.83 -25.48 21.68
N GLY A 236 24.85 -24.86 21.07
CA GLY A 236 26.14 -24.61 21.71
C GLY A 236 26.89 -25.89 22.11
N GLU A 237 27.77 -25.78 23.10
CA GLU A 237 28.58 -26.92 23.57
C GLU A 237 27.77 -27.98 24.36
N ASP A 238 26.64 -27.57 24.94
CA ASP A 238 25.77 -28.43 25.76
C ASP A 238 24.76 -29.25 24.92
N GLY A 239 24.60 -28.90 23.63
CA GLY A 239 23.71 -29.56 22.70
C GLY A 239 24.19 -30.93 22.22
N THR A 240 23.26 -31.83 21.91
CA THR A 240 23.61 -33.09 21.27
C THR A 240 24.08 -32.87 19.83
N LYS A 241 24.94 -33.76 19.31
CA LYS A 241 25.36 -33.72 17.90
C LYS A 241 24.19 -33.75 16.91
N SER A 242 23.07 -34.38 17.29
CA SER A 242 21.87 -34.44 16.46
C SER A 242 21.15 -33.10 16.41
N GLU A 243 21.02 -32.42 17.55
CA GLU A 243 20.42 -31.07 17.64
C GLU A 243 21.29 -30.06 16.91
N GLN A 244 22.61 -30.11 17.08
CA GLN A 244 23.54 -29.24 16.38
C GLN A 244 23.39 -29.37 14.86
N LYS A 245 23.34 -30.60 14.34
CA LYS A 245 23.17 -30.86 12.90
C LYS A 245 21.80 -30.41 12.39
N ALA A 246 20.74 -30.58 13.18
CA ALA A 246 19.40 -30.13 12.80
C ALA A 246 19.34 -28.60 12.72
N TRP A 247 19.89 -27.90 13.70
CA TRP A 247 20.02 -26.45 13.72
C TRP A 247 20.84 -25.93 12.53
N GLU A 248 22.00 -26.52 12.25
CA GLU A 248 22.83 -26.16 11.09
C GLU A 248 22.08 -26.33 9.77
N GLN A 249 21.30 -27.40 9.62
CA GLN A 249 20.51 -27.65 8.42
C GLN A 249 19.40 -26.61 8.25
N GLU A 250 18.69 -26.27 9.32
CA GLU A 250 17.64 -25.25 9.31
C GLU A 250 18.22 -23.85 9.02
N TYR A 251 19.29 -23.46 9.74
CA TYR A 251 19.96 -22.19 9.53
C TYR A 251 20.47 -22.04 8.10
N LYS A 252 21.11 -23.10 7.57
CA LYS A 252 21.57 -23.12 6.17
C LYS A 252 20.41 -22.95 5.20
N SER A 253 19.32 -23.68 5.39
CA SER A 253 18.15 -23.62 4.48
C SER A 253 17.58 -22.21 4.43
N VAL A 254 17.29 -21.61 5.60
CA VAL A 254 16.67 -20.28 5.65
C VAL A 254 17.62 -19.20 5.14
N LEU A 255 18.93 -19.33 5.37
CA LEU A 255 19.92 -18.39 4.85
C LEU A 255 20.10 -18.51 3.32
N ASP A 256 20.09 -19.74 2.79
CA ASP A 256 20.13 -19.99 1.34
C ASP A 256 18.85 -19.42 0.68
N ASP A 257 17.67 -19.66 1.26
CA ASP A 257 16.40 -19.11 0.77
C ASP A 257 16.39 -17.57 0.82
N TYR A 258 16.88 -16.96 1.91
CA TYR A 258 17.02 -15.51 2.02
C TYR A 258 17.94 -14.94 0.95
N TYR A 259 19.10 -15.56 0.74
CA TYR A 259 20.05 -15.16 -0.30
C TYR A 259 19.42 -15.17 -1.69
N ASP A 260 18.71 -16.26 -2.04
CA ASP A 260 18.07 -16.39 -3.34
C ASP A 260 16.93 -15.38 -3.52
N MET A 261 16.05 -15.21 -2.52
CA MET A 261 14.98 -14.21 -2.57
C MET A 261 15.51 -12.78 -2.68
N ALA A 262 16.54 -12.43 -1.91
CA ALA A 262 17.15 -11.11 -1.94
C ALA A 262 17.80 -10.82 -3.30
N LEU A 263 18.55 -11.78 -3.86
CA LEU A 263 19.14 -11.63 -5.18
C LEU A 263 18.11 -11.61 -6.29
N GLU A 264 17.02 -12.39 -6.20
CA GLU A 264 15.92 -12.31 -7.15
C GLU A 264 15.32 -10.89 -7.13
N LEU A 265 15.00 -10.35 -5.95
CA LEU A 265 14.45 -9.00 -5.81
C LEU A 265 15.40 -7.91 -6.36
N LEU A 266 16.70 -8.04 -6.11
CA LEU A 266 17.71 -7.07 -6.56
C LEU A 266 17.99 -7.15 -8.07
N ARG A 267 17.86 -8.33 -8.68
CA ARG A 267 18.14 -8.57 -10.10
C ARG A 267 16.93 -8.37 -11.00
N VAL A 268 15.75 -8.76 -10.53
CA VAL A 268 14.49 -8.34 -11.13
C VAL A 268 14.45 -6.83 -10.93
N TYR A 269 14.16 -6.06 -11.98
CA TYR A 269 14.10 -4.59 -11.90
C TYR A 269 12.92 -4.16 -11.00
N TRP A 270 13.02 -4.39 -9.69
CA TRP A 270 12.00 -4.07 -8.70
C TRP A 270 11.79 -2.55 -8.69
N LEU A 271 10.54 -2.11 -8.89
CA LEU A 271 10.25 -0.68 -9.08
C LEU A 271 11.01 -0.09 -10.30
N GLY A 272 11.08 -0.89 -11.37
CA GLY A 272 11.85 -0.62 -12.59
C GLY A 272 11.54 0.71 -13.25
N LEU A 273 12.60 1.47 -13.55
CA LEU A 273 12.56 2.78 -14.19
C LEU A 273 12.41 2.66 -15.72
N GLU A 274 11.32 2.07 -16.22
CA GLU A 274 11.08 2.06 -17.67
C GLU A 274 10.90 3.49 -18.21
N TYR A 275 11.65 3.88 -19.25
CA TYR A 275 11.49 5.21 -19.86
C TYR A 275 10.08 5.41 -20.42
N SER A 276 9.47 6.54 -20.06
CA SER A 276 8.16 6.96 -20.54
C SER A 276 8.02 8.45 -20.34
N ASP A 277 7.39 9.12 -21.31
CA ASP A 277 7.34 10.58 -21.41
C ASP A 277 6.18 11.24 -20.64
N SER A 278 5.26 10.46 -20.03
CA SER A 278 4.15 11.04 -19.28
C SER A 278 4.58 11.64 -17.93
N ASN A 279 4.01 12.78 -17.55
CA ASN A 279 4.33 13.46 -16.28
C ASN A 279 3.97 12.62 -15.05
N GLU A 280 2.89 11.84 -15.13
CA GLU A 280 2.50 10.92 -14.09
C GLU A 280 3.57 9.84 -13.88
N ARG A 281 4.04 9.19 -14.95
CA ARG A 281 5.13 8.21 -14.86
C ARG A 281 6.45 8.84 -14.40
N LYS A 282 6.69 10.13 -14.64
CA LYS A 282 7.83 10.85 -14.05
C LYS A 282 7.70 10.95 -12.53
N ARG A 283 6.50 11.26 -12.02
CA ARG A 283 6.25 11.28 -10.58
C ARG A 283 6.47 9.89 -9.98
N GLU A 284 5.83 8.87 -10.54
CA GLU A 284 5.95 7.48 -10.06
C GLU A 284 7.42 7.04 -9.98
N LYS A 285 8.24 7.38 -10.98
CA LYS A 285 9.69 7.10 -10.97
C LYS A 285 10.44 7.75 -9.83
N VAL A 286 10.10 8.99 -9.48
CA VAL A 286 10.74 9.69 -8.35
C VAL A 286 10.37 8.98 -7.04
N GLU A 287 9.12 8.56 -6.90
CA GLU A 287 8.64 7.81 -5.73
C GLU A 287 9.32 6.43 -5.65
N GLN A 288 9.37 5.70 -6.76
CA GLN A 288 10.07 4.41 -6.90
C GLN A 288 11.56 4.52 -6.59
N MET A 289 12.25 5.53 -7.15
CA MET A 289 13.68 5.78 -6.88
C MET A 289 13.91 6.09 -5.41
N ARG A 290 13.04 6.89 -4.79
CA ARG A 290 13.10 7.16 -3.35
C ARG A 290 12.99 5.88 -2.53
N ILE A 291 12.01 5.02 -2.83
CA ILE A 291 11.84 3.72 -2.14
C ILE A 291 13.10 2.87 -2.31
N ARG A 292 13.63 2.76 -3.52
CA ARG A 292 14.87 2.00 -3.75
C ARG A 292 16.04 2.55 -2.93
N GLN A 293 16.22 3.87 -2.89
CA GLN A 293 17.28 4.51 -2.11
C GLN A 293 17.14 4.30 -0.60
N ILE A 294 15.91 4.06 -0.11
CA ILE A 294 15.65 3.72 1.30
C ILE A 294 16.02 2.25 1.56
N TYR A 295 15.44 1.32 0.80
CA TYR A 295 15.44 -0.10 1.20
C TYR A 295 16.50 -0.95 0.52
N VAL A 296 16.96 -0.62 -0.69
CA VAL A 296 17.98 -1.43 -1.40
C VAL A 296 19.30 -1.44 -0.63
N PRO A 297 19.85 -0.30 -0.13
CA PRO A 297 21.05 -0.33 0.69
C PRO A 297 20.88 -1.16 1.96
N GLU A 298 19.74 -1.06 2.63
CA GLU A 298 19.44 -1.85 3.84
C GLU A 298 19.43 -3.35 3.57
N ILE A 299 18.75 -3.78 2.50
CA ILE A 299 18.70 -5.20 2.10
C ILE A 299 20.11 -5.73 1.79
N VAL A 300 20.91 -4.96 1.06
CA VAL A 300 22.28 -5.37 0.72
C VAL A 300 23.17 -5.45 1.95
N LEU A 301 23.10 -4.47 2.84
CA LEU A 301 23.89 -4.44 4.08
C LEU A 301 23.48 -5.58 5.03
N ALA A 302 22.18 -5.84 5.16
CA ALA A 302 21.66 -6.97 5.93
C ALA A 302 22.14 -8.30 5.35
N LEU A 303 21.97 -8.52 4.04
CA LEU A 303 22.43 -9.74 3.39
C LEU A 303 23.94 -9.96 3.53
N HIS A 304 24.75 -8.91 3.36
CA HIS A 304 26.19 -8.97 3.58
C HIS A 304 26.52 -9.39 5.01
N ARG A 305 25.85 -8.80 6.00
CA ARG A 305 26.06 -9.12 7.42
C ARG A 305 25.72 -10.57 7.73
N GLU A 306 24.55 -11.04 7.31
CA GLU A 306 24.12 -12.44 7.57
C GLU A 306 25.07 -13.46 6.92
N LEU A 307 25.53 -13.21 5.69
CA LEU A 307 26.52 -14.07 5.04
C LEU A 307 27.89 -14.02 5.72
N TYR A 308 28.31 -12.83 6.16
CA TYR A 308 29.59 -12.66 6.83
C TYR A 308 29.58 -13.31 8.21
N ASP A 309 28.56 -13.10 9.03
CA ASP A 309 28.47 -13.62 10.40
C ASP A 309 28.30 -15.14 10.42
N SER A 310 27.57 -15.69 9.45
CA SER A 310 27.42 -17.14 9.29
C SER A 310 28.71 -17.86 8.86
N ARG A 311 29.80 -17.15 8.50
CA ARG A 311 31.05 -17.76 8.02
C ARG A 311 31.70 -18.73 9.02
N GLU A 312 31.51 -18.50 10.31
CA GLU A 312 32.09 -19.33 11.37
C GLU A 312 31.45 -20.74 11.37
N VAL A 313 30.19 -20.82 10.97
CA VAL A 313 29.43 -22.08 10.84
C VAL A 313 29.52 -22.63 9.41
N PHE A 314 29.45 -21.74 8.42
CA PHE A 314 29.47 -22.06 6.99
C PHE A 314 30.57 -21.27 6.28
N PRO A 315 31.84 -21.73 6.28
CA PRO A 315 32.96 -21.00 5.69
C PRO A 315 32.77 -20.61 4.21
N ALA A 316 31.95 -21.36 3.46
CA ALA A 316 31.61 -21.07 2.07
C ALA A 316 30.86 -19.74 1.89
N ASN A 317 30.18 -19.22 2.92
CA ASN A 317 29.44 -17.95 2.83
C ASN A 317 30.36 -16.73 2.73
N LEU A 318 31.61 -16.87 3.17
CA LEU A 318 32.61 -15.82 3.01
C LEU A 318 32.89 -15.52 1.53
N ARG A 319 32.88 -16.56 0.68
CA ARG A 319 32.97 -16.41 -0.78
C ARG A 319 31.76 -15.68 -1.34
N ARG A 320 30.54 -16.05 -0.92
CA ARG A 320 29.31 -15.37 -1.36
C ARG A 320 29.31 -13.89 -0.99
N THR A 321 29.78 -13.58 0.21
CA THR A 321 29.97 -12.20 0.70
C THR A 321 30.86 -11.39 -0.25
N LEU A 322 32.00 -11.95 -0.68
CA LEU A 322 32.90 -11.29 -1.63
C LEU A 322 32.42 -11.29 -3.09
N GLN A 323 31.39 -12.06 -3.43
CA GLN A 323 30.75 -12.04 -4.75
C GLN A 323 29.66 -10.97 -4.86
N LEU A 324 29.05 -10.55 -3.75
CA LEU A 324 28.01 -9.50 -3.75
C LEU A 324 28.44 -8.19 -4.42
N PRO A 325 29.67 -7.65 -4.23
CA PRO A 325 30.12 -6.44 -4.92
C PRO A 325 30.00 -6.52 -6.44
N ASN A 326 30.21 -7.70 -7.05
CA ASN A 326 30.09 -7.88 -8.49
C ASN A 326 28.63 -7.70 -8.95
N ILE A 327 27.67 -8.17 -8.16
CA ILE A 327 26.24 -8.02 -8.45
C ILE A 327 25.83 -6.54 -8.31
N ILE A 328 26.31 -5.86 -7.26
CA ILE A 328 25.96 -4.47 -6.96
C ILE A 328 26.54 -3.52 -8.02
N ALA A 329 27.78 -3.76 -8.45
CA ALA A 329 28.45 -2.99 -9.49
C ALA A 329 28.00 -3.34 -10.91
N ASP A 330 27.19 -4.39 -11.09
CA ASP A 330 26.71 -4.81 -12.40
C ASP A 330 25.76 -3.77 -13.00
N SER A 331 26.18 -3.16 -14.11
CA SER A 331 25.38 -2.18 -14.86
C SER A 331 24.02 -2.71 -15.31
N ARG A 332 23.85 -4.03 -15.46
CA ARG A 332 22.56 -4.65 -15.81
C ARG A 332 21.49 -4.42 -14.76
N TYR A 333 21.87 -4.33 -13.48
CA TYR A 333 20.93 -4.10 -12.39
C TYR A 333 21.05 -2.68 -11.83
N SER A 334 22.23 -2.05 -12.02
CA SER A 334 22.52 -0.67 -11.60
C SER A 334 22.26 -0.39 -10.11
N ILE A 335 22.35 -1.41 -9.26
CA ILE A 335 22.08 -1.35 -7.81
C ILE A 335 22.95 -0.30 -7.11
N PHE A 336 24.20 -0.14 -7.56
CA PHE A 336 25.13 0.85 -7.02
C PHE A 336 24.58 2.29 -7.04
N ARG A 337 23.62 2.61 -7.92
CA ARG A 337 22.99 3.92 -7.99
C ARG A 337 22.04 4.18 -6.82
N ASP A 338 21.43 3.14 -6.26
CA ASP A 338 20.47 3.26 -5.15
C ASP A 338 21.16 3.63 -3.82
N PHE A 339 22.48 3.44 -3.71
CA PHE A 339 23.26 3.85 -2.54
C PHE A 339 23.56 5.36 -2.50
N VAL A 340 23.29 6.08 -3.59
CA VAL A 340 23.53 7.51 -3.70
C VAL A 340 22.18 8.21 -3.74
N SER A 341 21.94 9.05 -2.74
CA SER A 341 20.73 9.86 -2.62
C SER A 341 21.11 11.34 -2.43
N PRO A 342 20.15 12.27 -2.55
CA PRO A 342 20.37 13.67 -2.19
C PRO A 342 20.85 13.87 -0.74
N ASP A 343 20.49 12.95 0.16
CA ASP A 343 20.80 13.02 1.59
C ASP A 343 22.17 12.41 1.94
N GLY A 344 22.80 11.69 1.01
CA GLY A 344 24.12 11.12 1.23
C GLY A 344 24.47 9.92 0.35
N ASN A 345 25.69 9.42 0.55
CA ASN A 345 26.22 8.24 -0.14
C ASN A 345 26.55 7.16 0.89
N ARG A 346 25.88 6.01 0.77
CA ARG A 346 26.06 4.85 1.66
C ARG A 346 27.02 3.80 1.11
N MET A 347 27.57 3.99 -0.09
CA MET A 347 28.56 3.07 -0.65
C MET A 347 29.80 2.89 0.26
N PRO A 348 30.34 3.93 0.92
CA PRO A 348 31.47 3.75 1.84
C PRO A 348 31.17 2.81 3.01
N GLU A 349 29.95 2.83 3.54
CA GLU A 349 29.49 1.92 4.60
C GLU A 349 29.57 0.46 4.12
N TYR A 350 29.02 0.18 2.93
CA TYR A 350 29.08 -1.15 2.34
C TYR A 350 30.52 -1.61 2.06
N LEU A 351 31.35 -0.74 1.49
CA LEU A 351 32.75 -1.06 1.18
C LEU A 351 33.60 -1.33 2.44
N ALA A 352 33.25 -0.75 3.59
CA ALA A 352 33.90 -1.10 4.86
C ALA A 352 33.62 -2.56 5.24
N GLY A 353 32.38 -3.04 5.09
CA GLY A 353 32.03 -4.45 5.29
C GLY A 353 32.73 -5.39 4.30
N VAL A 354 32.90 -4.98 3.04
CA VAL A 354 33.67 -5.75 2.04
C VAL A 354 35.15 -5.86 2.44
N ARG A 355 35.73 -4.78 2.97
CA ARG A 355 37.10 -4.80 3.50
C ARG A 355 37.25 -5.79 4.65
N GLU A 356 36.30 -5.83 5.58
CA GLU A 356 36.31 -6.80 6.69
C GLU A 356 36.24 -8.25 6.20
N ALA A 357 35.36 -8.54 5.24
CA ALA A 357 35.30 -9.83 4.58
C ALA A 357 36.63 -10.21 3.90
N GLY A 358 37.29 -9.25 3.24
CA GLY A 358 38.61 -9.46 2.63
C GLY A 358 39.70 -9.81 3.66
N ILE A 359 39.69 -9.15 4.82
CA ILE A 359 40.62 -9.44 5.92
C ILE A 359 40.36 -10.85 6.49
N ALA A 360 39.10 -11.23 6.67
CA ALA A 360 38.75 -12.57 7.15
C ALA A 360 39.25 -13.67 6.19
N VAL A 361 39.17 -13.46 4.88
CA VAL A 361 39.71 -14.40 3.87
C VAL A 361 41.22 -14.57 3.97
N LEU A 362 41.96 -13.47 4.16
CA LEU A 362 43.41 -13.52 4.40
C LEU A 362 43.74 -14.29 5.68
N GLY A 363 42.96 -14.07 6.75
CA GLY A 363 43.08 -14.81 8.01
C GLY A 363 42.81 -16.31 7.86
N ALA A 364 41.95 -16.71 6.93
CA ALA A 364 41.67 -18.10 6.59
C ALA A 364 42.75 -18.78 5.70
N GLY A 365 43.83 -18.07 5.37
CA GLY A 365 44.97 -18.63 4.64
C GLY A 365 44.88 -18.53 3.11
N VAL A 366 43.90 -17.81 2.57
CA VAL A 366 43.87 -17.49 1.13
C VAL A 366 44.81 -16.32 0.86
N SER A 367 45.71 -16.46 -0.10
CA SER A 367 46.76 -15.48 -0.41
C SER A 367 46.25 -14.19 -1.05
N ASP A 368 45.11 -14.26 -1.75
CA ASP A 368 44.48 -13.13 -2.42
C ASP A 368 42.95 -13.18 -2.28
N PRO A 369 42.30 -12.17 -1.67
CA PRO A 369 40.84 -12.09 -1.56
C PRO A 369 40.12 -12.17 -2.91
N VAL A 370 40.76 -11.75 -4.01
CA VAL A 370 40.19 -11.85 -5.36
C VAL A 370 40.16 -13.30 -5.85
N GLN A 371 41.11 -14.14 -5.45
CA GLN A 371 41.11 -15.57 -5.78
C GLN A 371 39.94 -16.30 -5.12
N ALA A 372 39.54 -15.88 -3.90
CA ALA A 372 38.39 -16.44 -3.20
C ALA A 372 37.05 -16.18 -3.93
N VAL A 373 36.99 -15.20 -4.84
CA VAL A 373 35.79 -14.88 -5.63
C VAL A 373 35.66 -15.82 -6.84
N VAL A 374 36.79 -16.14 -7.48
CA VAL A 374 36.88 -16.81 -8.79
C VAL A 374 36.97 -18.34 -8.68
N GLY A 375 37.72 -18.86 -7.71
CA GLY A 375 37.86 -20.30 -7.45
C GLY A 375 36.71 -20.81 -6.63
#